data_AF-A0A9Q0LVA6-F1
#
_entry.id   AF-A0A9Q0LVA6-F1
#
_cell.length_a   1.000
_cell.length_b   1.000
_cell.length_c   1.000
_cell.angle_alpha   90.00
_cell.angle_beta   90.00
_cell.angle_gamma   90.00
#
_symmetry.space_group_name_H-M   'P 1'
#
loop_
_entity.id
_entity.type
_entity.pdbx_description
1 polymer ?
#
loop_
_entity_poly.entity_id
_entity_poly.type
_entity_poly.pdbx_seq_one_letter_code
_entity_poly.pdbx_strand_id
1 'polypeptide(L)'
;MQEEFEILKSIYSNEISKNQNKITIQIAKSLIIFEISENYPNEFCDKIKIEGPFAKSFKQKIINKIYEIFHTFKGEPCLFQIVEDIRQEFEQEMGLNKNENENENENENENENENENENENENQIQNQNQNENQNENQNERIFIPEIISGGQITDRKSK
;
A
#
# COMPACT_ATOMS: atom_id res chain seq x y z
N MET A 1 0.33 -2.99 4.96
CA MET A 1 0.18 -1.52 4.88
C MET A 1 1.03 -0.77 5.90
N GLN A 2 0.89 -0.99 7.22
CA GLN A 2 1.68 -0.22 8.21
C GLN A 2 3.19 -0.40 8.04
N GLU A 3 3.66 -1.64 7.89
CA GLU A 3 5.09 -1.96 7.70
C GLU A 3 5.67 -1.29 6.45
N GLU A 4 5.00 -1.44 5.31
CA GLU A 4 5.38 -0.80 4.05
C GLU A 4 5.46 0.72 4.16
N PHE A 5 4.50 1.34 4.86
CA PHE A 5 4.53 2.78 5.07
C PHE A 5 5.70 3.23 5.96
N GLU A 6 6.07 2.48 6.99
CA GLU A 6 7.24 2.81 7.82
C GLU A 6 8.54 2.70 7.01
N ILE A 7 8.65 1.71 6.12
CA ILE A 7 9.77 1.61 5.18
C ILE A 7 9.80 2.85 4.28
N LEU A 8 8.67 3.22 3.68
CA LEU A 8 8.60 4.43 2.85
C LEU A 8 8.97 5.70 3.61
N LYS A 9 8.50 5.83 4.84
CA LYS A 9 8.81 6.97 5.70
C LYS A 9 10.30 7.03 6.06
N SER A 10 10.99 5.89 6.15
CA SER A 10 12.44 5.87 6.37
C SER A 10 13.24 6.40 5.18
N ILE A 11 12.72 6.22 3.95
CA ILE A 11 13.36 6.64 2.71
C ILE A 11 12.97 8.08 2.36
N TYR A 12 11.68 8.42 2.47
CA TYR A 12 11.07 9.67 2.01
C TYR A 12 10.53 10.52 3.17
N SER A 13 11.24 10.54 4.30
CA SER A 13 10.78 11.13 5.58
C SER A 13 10.16 12.53 5.50
N ASN A 14 10.62 13.38 4.59
CA ASN A 14 10.13 14.76 4.40
C ASN A 14 9.10 14.90 3.27
N GLU A 15 8.94 13.88 2.45
CA GLU A 15 8.09 13.92 1.25
C GLU A 15 6.79 13.15 1.46
N ILE A 16 6.79 12.13 2.34
CA ILE A 16 5.61 11.30 2.57
C ILE A 16 5.02 11.51 3.96
N SER A 17 3.70 11.59 4.04
CA SER A 17 2.97 11.57 5.30
C SER A 17 1.70 10.72 5.19
N LYS A 18 1.25 10.20 6.33
CA LYS A 18 0.02 9.42 6.44
C LYS A 18 -0.85 9.99 7.54
N ASN A 19 -2.13 10.16 7.21
CA ASN A 19 -3.17 10.50 8.16
C ASN A 19 -4.33 9.53 7.96
N GLN A 20 -4.55 8.63 8.91
CA GLN A 20 -5.52 7.53 8.77
C GLN A 20 -5.23 6.69 7.52
N ASN A 21 -6.21 6.61 6.61
CA ASN A 21 -6.10 5.90 5.32
C ASN A 21 -5.60 6.80 4.18
N LYS A 22 -5.22 8.06 4.46
CA LYS A 22 -4.73 9.00 3.45
C LYS A 22 -3.22 8.99 3.42
N ILE A 23 -2.65 8.78 2.24
CA ILE A 23 -1.25 9.04 1.97
C ILE A 23 -1.14 10.36 1.23
N THR A 24 -0.19 11.17 1.65
CA THR A 24 0.19 12.41 0.99
C THR A 24 1.65 12.33 0.59
N ILE A 25 1.93 12.58 -0.69
CA ILE A 25 3.26 12.66 -1.26
C ILE A 25 3.48 14.11 -1.71
N GLN A 26 4.52 14.74 -1.20
CA GLN A 26 5.00 16.07 -1.55
C GLN A 26 6.18 15.93 -2.50
N ILE A 27 6.00 16.29 -3.77
CA ILE A 27 7.06 16.31 -4.77
C ILE A 27 7.11 17.71 -5.38
N ALA A 28 8.28 18.34 -5.31
CA ALA A 28 8.46 19.74 -5.69
C ALA A 28 7.40 20.66 -5.04
N LYS A 29 6.59 21.36 -5.85
CA LYS A 29 5.50 22.26 -5.41
C LYS A 29 4.11 21.61 -5.49
N SER A 30 4.05 20.27 -5.56
CA SER A 30 2.81 19.51 -5.68
C SER A 30 2.56 18.60 -4.50
N LEU A 31 1.27 18.37 -4.27
CA LEU A 31 0.73 17.44 -3.29
C LEU A 31 -0.11 16.41 -4.02
N ILE A 32 0.24 15.13 -3.84
CA ILE A 32 -0.51 14.00 -4.35
C ILE A 32 -1.11 13.29 -3.16
N ILE A 33 -2.43 13.23 -3.12
CA ILE A 33 -3.19 12.70 -2.00
C ILE A 33 -4.02 11.55 -2.55
N PHE A 34 -3.90 10.37 -1.96
CA PHE A 34 -4.80 9.27 -2.26
C PHE A 34 -5.25 8.56 -0.99
N GLU A 35 -6.51 8.12 -1.00
CA GLU A 35 -7.05 7.27 0.05
C GLU A 35 -6.72 5.80 -0.28
N ILE A 36 -6.37 5.03 0.74
CA ILE A 36 -6.16 3.58 0.64
C ILE A 36 -7.41 2.88 1.20
N SER A 37 -7.83 1.78 0.57
CA SER A 37 -8.91 0.94 1.09
C SER A 37 -8.47 0.23 2.38
N GLU A 38 -9.41 -0.04 3.28
CA GLU A 38 -9.19 -0.90 4.44
C GLU A 38 -8.75 -2.32 4.03
N ASN A 39 -9.11 -2.74 2.81
CA ASN A 39 -8.77 -4.06 2.24
C ASN A 39 -7.44 -4.08 1.47
N TYR A 40 -6.64 -3.02 1.52
CA TYR A 40 -5.33 -2.96 0.87
C TYR A 40 -4.41 -4.10 1.35
N PRO A 41 -3.67 -4.78 0.45
CA PRO A 41 -3.45 -4.45 -0.97
C PRO A 41 -4.45 -5.04 -1.99
N ASN A 42 -5.53 -5.68 -1.52
CA ASN A 42 -6.46 -6.37 -2.43
C ASN A 42 -7.42 -5.44 -3.17
N GLU A 43 -7.66 -4.24 -2.62
CA GLU A 43 -8.59 -3.25 -3.14
C GLU A 43 -7.95 -1.86 -3.17
N PHE A 44 -8.17 -1.14 -4.26
CA PHE A 44 -7.78 0.25 -4.41
C PHE A 44 -8.98 1.19 -4.25
N CYS A 45 -8.74 2.42 -3.80
CA CYS A 45 -9.77 3.44 -3.68
C CYS A 45 -9.55 4.54 -4.73
N ASP A 46 -10.57 4.84 -5.52
CA ASP A 46 -10.52 5.78 -6.66
C ASP A 46 -10.35 7.27 -6.26
N LYS A 47 -10.10 7.55 -4.98
CA LYS A 47 -10.00 8.90 -4.45
C LYS A 47 -8.56 9.39 -4.50
N ILE A 48 -8.18 9.90 -5.67
CA ILE A 48 -6.88 10.55 -5.90
C ILE A 48 -7.11 12.04 -6.16
N LYS A 49 -6.31 12.88 -5.52
CA LYS A 49 -6.28 14.33 -5.71
C LYS A 49 -4.85 14.81 -5.91
N ILE A 50 -4.64 15.64 -6.93
CA ILE A 50 -3.33 16.26 -7.20
C ILE A 50 -3.46 17.78 -7.18
N GLU A 51 -2.81 18.40 -6.21
CA GLU A 51 -2.69 19.85 -6.08
C GLU A 51 -1.30 20.30 -6.54
N GLY A 52 -1.22 21.47 -7.18
CA GLY A 52 0.03 22.02 -7.69
C GLY A 52 -0.08 22.63 -9.08
N PRO A 53 0.99 23.30 -9.55
CA PRO A 53 1.01 24.14 -10.76
C PRO A 53 1.19 23.35 -12.06
N PHE A 54 0.67 22.12 -12.13
CA PHE A 54 0.80 21.25 -13.30
C PHE A 54 -0.44 21.29 -14.19
N ALA A 55 -0.22 21.10 -15.49
CA ALA A 55 -1.28 20.98 -16.48
C ALA A 55 -2.23 19.83 -16.13
N LYS A 56 -3.50 19.96 -16.54
CA LYS A 56 -4.53 18.92 -16.31
C LYS A 56 -4.14 17.58 -16.95
N SER A 57 -3.51 17.62 -18.12
CA SER A 57 -3.00 16.44 -18.83
C SER A 57 -1.98 15.67 -18.00
N PHE A 58 -0.98 16.37 -17.43
CA PHE A 58 0.02 15.76 -16.57
C PHE A 58 -0.59 15.16 -15.29
N LYS A 59 -1.50 15.89 -14.64
CA LYS A 59 -2.24 15.36 -13.48
C LYS A 59 -2.99 14.07 -13.83
N GLN A 60 -3.61 14.02 -15.01
CA GLN A 60 -4.30 12.82 -15.47
C GLN A 60 -3.32 11.67 -15.76
N LYS A 61 -2.14 11.95 -16.33
CA LYS A 61 -1.07 10.96 -16.54
C LYS A 61 -0.67 10.30 -15.23
N ILE A 62 -0.41 11.10 -14.19
CA ILE A 62 -0.08 10.59 -12.85
C ILE A 62 -1.22 9.74 -12.27
N ILE A 63 -2.46 10.19 -12.39
CA ILE A 63 -3.64 9.43 -11.92
C ILE A 63 -3.70 8.07 -12.62
N ASN A 64 -3.55 8.03 -13.95
CA ASN A 64 -3.59 6.79 -14.72
C ASN A 64 -2.45 5.84 -14.31
N LYS A 65 -1.24 6.37 -14.13
CA LYS A 65 -0.08 5.59 -13.68
C LYS A 65 -0.33 4.93 -12.32
N ILE A 66 -0.91 5.67 -11.37
CA ILE A 66 -1.29 5.12 -10.06
C ILE A 66 -2.26 3.93 -10.25
N TYR A 67 -3.30 4.10 -11.07
CA TYR A 67 -4.25 3.01 -11.36
C TYR A 67 -3.59 1.79 -12.00
N GLU A 68 -2.68 1.99 -12.95
CA GLU A 68 -1.93 0.92 -13.60
C GLU A 68 -1.12 0.11 -12.59
N ILE A 69 -0.42 0.77 -11.67
CA ILE A 69 0.38 0.11 -10.63
C ILE A 69 -0.52 -0.68 -9.69
N PHE A 70 -1.63 -0.11 -9.21
CA PHE A 70 -2.57 -0.83 -8.36
C PHE A 70 -3.18 -2.06 -9.04
N HIS A 71 -3.47 -1.97 -10.34
CA HIS A 71 -3.97 -3.10 -11.11
C HIS A 71 -2.91 -4.19 -11.29
N THR A 72 -1.65 -3.79 -11.54
CA THR A 72 -0.52 -4.69 -11.78
C THR A 72 -0.14 -5.47 -10.52
N PHE A 73 -0.09 -4.79 -9.37
CA PHE A 73 0.30 -5.36 -8.09
C PHE A 73 -0.91 -5.72 -7.22
N LYS A 74 -2.04 -6.09 -7.81
CA LYS A 74 -3.25 -6.40 -7.05
C LYS A 74 -3.02 -7.57 -6.11
N GLY A 75 -3.21 -7.33 -4.81
CA GLY A 75 -2.94 -8.33 -3.76
C GLY A 75 -1.53 -8.25 -3.17
N GLU A 76 -0.69 -7.34 -3.66
CA GLU A 76 0.68 -7.13 -3.19
C GLU A 76 0.92 -5.68 -2.75
N PRO A 77 1.79 -5.45 -1.74
CA PRO A 77 2.26 -4.11 -1.38
C PRO A 77 2.94 -3.42 -2.58
N CYS A 78 2.57 -2.18 -2.86
CA CYS A 78 2.94 -1.44 -4.08
C CYS A 78 3.13 0.07 -3.89
N LEU A 79 3.01 0.58 -2.66
CA LEU A 79 3.17 2.00 -2.36
C LEU A 79 4.56 2.51 -2.71
N PHE A 80 5.58 1.66 -2.57
CA PHE A 80 6.95 2.00 -3.00
C PHE A 80 7.03 2.26 -4.49
N GLN A 81 6.48 1.35 -5.30
CA GLN A 81 6.46 1.51 -6.75
C GLN A 81 5.69 2.76 -7.17
N ILE A 82 4.58 3.05 -6.48
CA ILE A 82 3.80 4.27 -6.72
C ILE A 82 4.65 5.52 -6.49
N VAL A 83 5.37 5.60 -5.36
CA VAL A 83 6.21 6.77 -5.06
C VAL A 83 7.30 6.94 -6.10
N GLU A 84 8.01 5.86 -6.45
CA GLU A 84 9.12 5.91 -7.42
C GLU A 84 8.67 6.28 -8.82
N ASP A 85 7.62 5.66 -9.35
CA ASP A 85 7.12 5.94 -10.69
C ASP A 85 6.61 7.39 -10.79
N ILE A 86 5.90 7.87 -9.76
CA ILE A 86 5.47 9.26 -9.71
C ILE A 86 6.68 10.20 -9.70
N ARG A 87 7.71 9.92 -8.88
CA ARG A 87 8.92 10.75 -8.82
C ARG A 87 9.58 10.83 -10.19
N GLN A 88 9.74 9.68 -10.86
CA GLN A 88 10.33 9.61 -12.19
C GLN A 88 9.53 10.42 -13.21
N GLU A 89 8.20 10.35 -13.18
CA GLU A 89 7.33 11.14 -14.07
C GLU A 89 7.48 12.65 -13.84
N PHE A 90 7.58 13.08 -12.59
CA PHE A 90 7.85 14.48 -12.26
C PHE A 90 9.25 14.91 -12.69
N GLU A 91 10.25 14.07 -12.54
CA GLU A 91 11.62 14.35 -13.00
C GLU A 91 11.68 14.48 -14.52
N GLN A 92 10.96 13.65 -15.28
CA GLN A 92 10.86 13.76 -16.72
C GLN A 92 10.17 15.08 -17.13
N GLU A 93 9.01 15.40 -16.56
CA GLU A 93 8.26 16.63 -16.88
C GLU A 93 9.04 17.91 -16.53
N MET A 94 9.79 17.90 -15.42
CA MET A 94 10.63 19.02 -15.01
C MET A 94 11.98 19.07 -15.74
N GLY A 95 12.51 17.91 -16.13
CA GLY A 95 13.77 17.75 -16.86
C GLY A 95 13.65 18.16 -18.32
N LEU A 96 12.51 17.86 -18.96
CA LEU A 96 12.17 18.33 -20.31
C LEU A 96 12.07 19.87 -20.35
N ASN A 97 11.63 20.51 -19.26
CA ASN A 97 11.53 21.98 -19.17
C ASN A 97 12.88 22.72 -18.98
N LYS A 98 14.03 22.03 -18.90
CA LYS A 98 15.34 22.72 -18.85
C LYS A 98 15.95 23.03 -20.22
N ASN A 99 15.40 22.49 -21.32
CA ASN A 99 15.96 22.64 -22.66
C ASN A 99 15.07 23.37 -23.68
N GLU A 100 13.95 23.96 -23.28
CA GLU A 100 13.09 24.72 -24.21
C GLU A 100 13.15 26.23 -23.95
N ASN A 101 14.29 26.80 -24.33
CA ASN A 101 14.32 28.14 -24.93
C ASN A 101 15.19 27.96 -26.18
N GLU A 102 14.55 27.99 -27.36
CA GLU A 102 15.08 27.69 -28.72
C GLU A 102 14.94 26.23 -29.21
N ASN A 103 13.74 25.84 -29.67
CA ASN A 103 13.59 25.42 -31.07
C ASN A 103 12.13 25.22 -31.48
N GLU A 104 11.75 25.88 -32.56
CA GLU A 104 10.67 25.44 -33.45
C GLU A 104 11.12 24.10 -34.04
N ASN A 105 10.50 22.98 -33.69
CA ASN A 105 10.52 21.84 -34.60
C ASN A 105 9.30 20.94 -34.47
N GLU A 106 8.82 20.52 -35.63
CA GLU A 106 7.61 19.77 -35.90
C GLU A 106 7.61 18.43 -35.17
N ASN A 107 6.56 18.18 -34.40
CA ASN A 107 6.37 16.97 -33.62
C ASN A 107 5.84 15.85 -34.54
N GLU A 108 6.73 15.16 -35.26
CA GLU A 108 6.47 13.80 -35.74
C GLU A 108 6.68 12.82 -34.59
N ASN A 109 5.55 12.33 -34.11
CA ASN A 109 5.41 11.40 -33.00
C ASN A 109 5.79 9.97 -33.46
N GLU A 110 7.07 9.61 -33.41
CA GLU A 110 7.53 8.21 -33.42
C GLU A 110 7.85 7.78 -31.99
N ASN A 111 6.79 7.36 -31.28
CA ASN A 111 6.90 6.74 -29.97
C ASN A 111 7.31 5.26 -30.15
N GLU A 112 8.57 5.00 -30.48
CA GLU A 112 9.21 3.68 -30.28
C GLU A 112 9.74 3.63 -28.84
N ASN A 113 8.84 3.46 -27.88
CA ASN A 113 9.25 3.09 -26.53
C ASN A 113 9.33 1.56 -26.46
N GLU A 114 10.41 1.00 -27.02
CA GLU A 114 10.92 -0.34 -26.67
C GLU A 114 11.43 -0.29 -25.23
N ASN A 115 10.51 -0.22 -24.26
CA ASN A 115 10.87 -0.45 -22.87
C ASN A 115 10.77 -1.97 -22.62
N GLU A 116 11.75 -2.72 -23.14
CA GLU A 116 12.13 -4.05 -22.64
C GLU A 116 12.67 -3.89 -21.21
N ASN A 117 11.77 -3.61 -20.26
CA ASN A 117 12.13 -3.71 -18.86
C ASN A 117 11.83 -5.16 -18.43
N GLU A 118 12.71 -6.08 -18.82
CA GLU A 118 12.90 -7.38 -18.18
C GLU A 118 13.36 -7.14 -16.73
N ASN A 119 12.44 -6.72 -15.87
CA ASN A 119 12.71 -6.71 -14.44
C ASN A 119 12.44 -8.12 -13.90
N GLU A 120 13.36 -9.06 -14.20
CA GLU A 120 13.51 -10.32 -13.46
C GLU A 120 14.01 -9.98 -12.04
N ASN A 121 13.13 -9.39 -11.23
CA ASN A 121 13.43 -9.21 -9.82
C ASN A 121 13.03 -10.50 -9.09
N GLU A 122 13.91 -11.51 -9.16
CA GLU A 122 13.89 -12.69 -8.30
C GLU A 122 14.10 -12.27 -6.84
N ASN A 123 13.07 -11.72 -6.20
CA ASN A 123 13.09 -11.53 -4.76
C ASN A 123 12.84 -12.90 -4.09
N GLN A 124 13.90 -13.69 -3.95
CA GLN A 124 13.94 -14.85 -3.05
C GLN A 124 13.79 -14.39 -1.60
N ILE A 125 12.55 -14.25 -1.13
CA ILE A 125 12.26 -14.15 0.30
C ILE A 125 12.46 -15.55 0.90
N GLN A 126 13.67 -15.82 1.36
CA GLN A 126 14.05 -17.03 2.08
C GLN A 126 13.44 -16.99 3.49
N ASN A 127 12.21 -17.47 3.63
CA ASN A 127 11.54 -17.62 4.92
C ASN A 127 12.15 -18.83 5.68
N GLN A 128 13.23 -18.61 6.45
CA GLN A 128 13.67 -19.55 7.48
C GLN A 128 12.86 -19.34 8.76
N ASN A 129 11.73 -20.04 8.88
CA ASN A 129 11.07 -20.23 10.18
C ASN A 129 11.59 -21.52 10.83
N GLN A 130 12.64 -21.42 11.63
CA GLN A 130 12.89 -22.36 12.72
C GLN A 130 12.16 -21.83 13.96
N ASN A 131 11.09 -22.52 14.36
CA ASN A 131 10.45 -22.27 15.65
C ASN A 131 10.49 -23.58 16.46
N GLU A 132 11.63 -23.82 17.11
CA GLU A 132 11.68 -24.61 18.32
C GLU A 132 11.50 -23.65 19.49
N ASN A 133 10.36 -23.72 20.18
CA ASN A 133 10.34 -23.38 21.58
C ASN A 133 9.31 -24.22 22.31
N GLN A 134 9.85 -25.23 23.00
CA GLN A 134 9.21 -25.91 24.12
C GLN A 134 8.90 -24.86 25.20
N ASN A 135 7.67 -24.83 25.68
CA ASN A 135 7.38 -24.18 26.94
C ASN A 135 6.71 -25.20 27.86
N GLU A 136 7.56 -25.93 28.59
CA GLU A 136 7.18 -26.55 29.85
C GLU A 136 6.95 -25.41 30.86
N ASN A 137 5.72 -25.24 31.35
CA ASN A 137 5.59 -25.09 32.79
C ASN A 137 4.21 -25.50 33.30
N GLN A 138 4.30 -26.27 34.37
CA GLN A 138 3.27 -27.03 35.05
C GLN A 138 2.33 -26.10 35.81
N ASN A 139 1.03 -26.39 35.75
CA ASN A 139 0.24 -26.36 36.97
C ASN A 139 -0.82 -27.46 36.89
N GLU A 140 -0.42 -28.60 37.45
CA GLU A 140 -1.32 -29.65 37.87
C GLU A 140 -2.34 -29.12 38.88
N ARG A 141 -3.56 -29.64 38.76
CA ARG A 141 -4.52 -30.03 39.81
C ARG A 141 -5.91 -29.44 39.59
N ILE A 142 -7.01 -30.17 39.69
CA ILE A 142 -7.33 -31.59 39.86
C ILE A 142 -8.76 -31.70 39.29
N PHE A 143 -9.01 -32.72 38.48
CA PHE A 143 -10.35 -33.17 38.12
C PHE A 143 -10.93 -33.96 39.32
N ILE A 144 -12.03 -33.51 39.91
CA ILE A 144 -12.85 -34.32 40.83
C ILE A 144 -14.25 -34.46 40.22
N PRO A 145 -14.65 -35.62 39.71
CA PRO A 145 -16.06 -35.97 39.57
C PRO A 145 -16.49 -36.72 40.84
N GLU A 146 -17.67 -36.41 41.39
CA GLU A 146 -18.67 -37.37 41.92
C GLU A 146 -19.79 -36.61 42.65
N ILE A 147 -21.04 -36.67 42.17
CA ILE A 147 -22.12 -37.64 42.48
C ILE A 147 -22.96 -37.25 43.74
N ILE A 148 -24.21 -36.90 43.44
CA ILE A 148 -25.49 -37.09 44.18
C ILE A 148 -25.54 -36.71 45.68
N SER A 149 -26.37 -35.71 46.02
CA SER A 149 -27.30 -35.79 47.16
C SER A 149 -28.27 -34.59 47.21
N GLY A 150 -29.56 -34.87 46.99
CA GLY A 150 -30.63 -34.28 47.84
C GLY A 150 -31.43 -33.09 47.31
N GLY A 151 -32.64 -33.37 46.78
CA GLY A 151 -33.88 -32.58 46.94
C GLY A 151 -33.94 -31.20 46.27
N GLN A 152 -35.04 -30.73 45.68
CA GLN A 152 -36.44 -31.06 45.83
C GLN A 152 -37.14 -30.89 44.48
N ILE A 153 -37.99 -31.87 44.16
CA ILE A 153 -39.08 -31.74 43.21
C ILE A 153 -40.19 -30.97 43.94
N THR A 154 -40.61 -29.82 43.40
CA THR A 154 -41.91 -29.23 43.77
C THR A 154 -42.85 -29.31 42.57
N ASP A 155 -43.61 -30.41 42.52
CA ASP A 155 -44.89 -30.44 41.83
C ASP A 155 -45.93 -29.69 42.67
N ARG A 156 -46.57 -28.65 42.15
CA ARG A 156 -47.96 -28.31 42.50
C ARG A 156 -48.75 -27.71 41.33
N LYS A 157 -49.43 -28.64 40.65
CA LYS A 157 -50.80 -28.63 40.13
C LYS A 157 -51.52 -27.29 39.95
N SER A 158 -52.04 -27.17 38.73
CA SER A 158 -53.28 -26.51 38.33
C SER A 158 -54.41 -26.61 39.35
N LYS A 159 -55.15 -25.51 39.46
CA LYS A 159 -56.58 -25.49 39.74
C LYS A 159 -57.22 -24.38 38.92
#